data_AF-A0AAW2NLH7-F1
#
_entry.id   AF-A0AAW2NLH7-F1
#
_cell.length_a   1.000
_cell.length_b   1.000
_cell.length_c   1.000
_cell.angle_alpha   90.00
_cell.angle_beta   90.00
_cell.angle_gamma   90.00
#
_symmetry.space_group_name_H-M   'P 1'
#
loop_
_entity.id
_entity.type
_entity.pdbx_description
1 polymer ?
#
loop_
_entity_poly.entity_id
_entity_poly.type
_entity_poly.pdbx_seq_one_letter_code
_entity_poly.pdbx_strand_id
1 'polypeptide(L)'
;MDTQISKPTRHHHRHQRLVLPWKTRITLFFLNTFNDAARRRDGTINRRLFTLLDSFSLKTPPNPKPRYGVKTFDITVDPSRNLWFRLFVPCHPQSESDPQLPVVVFFHGGGFVYLAPDFKAYDDVCRRFAREIPAVVVSVNYRLAPEHRYPAQYEDGFDVLKFLDEQSHILPENADLSRCFLAGDSAGGNLAHHVTKRVCESKFTHLKASH
;
A
#
# COMPACT_ATOMS: atom_id res chain seq x y z
N MET A 1 -32.67 -34.85 50.53
CA MET A 1 -31.66 -33.83 50.20
C MET A 1 -30.38 -34.58 49.92
N ASP A 2 -30.05 -34.81 48.65
CA ASP A 2 -28.73 -35.28 48.23
C ASP A 2 -28.37 -34.59 46.91
N THR A 3 -27.44 -33.66 47.02
CA THR A 3 -26.93 -32.85 45.91
C THR A 3 -25.61 -33.48 45.44
N GLN A 4 -25.65 -34.26 44.35
CA GLN A 4 -24.43 -34.70 43.67
C GLN A 4 -24.10 -33.69 42.56
N ILE A 5 -23.02 -32.96 42.82
CA ILE A 5 -22.45 -31.87 42.00
C ILE A 5 -21.93 -32.44 40.67
N SER A 6 -22.43 -31.92 39.55
CA SER A 6 -21.90 -32.21 38.22
C SER A 6 -20.48 -31.64 38.07
N LYS A 7 -19.50 -32.48 37.75
CA LYS A 7 -18.14 -32.04 37.41
C LYS A 7 -18.13 -31.26 36.08
N PRO A 8 -17.34 -30.18 35.96
CA PRO A 8 -17.27 -29.41 34.73
C PRO A 8 -16.48 -30.17 33.65
N THR A 9 -17.04 -30.27 32.46
CA THR A 9 -16.36 -30.74 31.25
C THR A 9 -15.24 -29.76 30.88
N ARG A 10 -13.98 -30.21 31.00
CA ARG A 10 -12.82 -29.49 30.46
C ARG A 10 -12.90 -29.50 28.93
N HIS A 11 -13.34 -28.39 28.35
CA HIS A 11 -13.11 -28.12 26.92
C HIS A 11 -11.61 -27.89 26.71
N HIS A 12 -10.91 -28.90 26.20
CA HIS A 12 -9.56 -28.74 25.67
C HIS A 12 -9.64 -27.90 24.38
N HIS A 13 -9.42 -26.60 24.49
CA HIS A 13 -9.06 -25.78 23.33
C HIS A 13 -7.69 -26.23 22.83
N ARG A 14 -7.70 -27.09 21.81
CA ARG A 14 -6.51 -27.45 21.05
C ARG A 14 -6.04 -26.19 20.31
N HIS A 15 -5.01 -25.52 20.81
CA HIS A 15 -4.32 -24.46 20.08
C HIS A 15 -3.90 -25.04 18.72
N GLN A 16 -4.60 -24.67 17.66
CA GLN A 16 -4.14 -24.95 16.30
C GLN A 16 -2.84 -24.19 16.13
N ARG A 17 -1.72 -24.92 16.01
CA ARG A 17 -0.44 -24.33 15.61
C ARG A 17 -0.66 -23.76 14.22
N LEU A 18 -0.71 -22.43 14.09
CA LEU A 18 -0.77 -21.77 12.80
C LEU A 18 0.56 -22.01 12.09
N VAL A 19 0.60 -23.06 11.26
CA VAL A 19 1.77 -23.41 10.47
C VAL A 19 1.67 -22.62 9.16
N LEU A 20 2.52 -21.60 9.00
CA LEU A 20 2.62 -20.87 7.74
C LEU A 20 2.82 -21.83 6.55
N PRO A 21 2.15 -21.63 5.40
CA PRO A 21 2.39 -22.41 4.20
C PRO A 21 3.88 -22.41 3.82
N TRP A 22 4.37 -23.54 3.32
CA TRP A 22 5.80 -23.70 3.02
C TRP A 22 6.32 -22.65 2.02
N LYS A 23 5.50 -22.25 1.03
CA LYS A 23 5.83 -21.18 0.08
C LYS A 23 6.07 -19.85 0.80
N THR A 24 5.20 -19.49 1.74
CA THR A 24 5.33 -18.26 2.56
C THR A 24 6.62 -18.29 3.37
N ARG A 25 6.96 -19.43 3.97
CA ARG A 25 8.21 -19.57 4.74
C ARG A 25 9.45 -19.34 3.87
N ILE A 26 9.45 -19.90 2.67
CA ILE A 26 10.55 -19.71 1.70
C ILE A 26 10.64 -18.23 1.31
N THR A 27 9.52 -17.58 0.96
CA THR A 27 9.51 -16.15 0.63
C THR A 27 10.05 -15.30 1.77
N LEU A 28 9.61 -15.54 3.01
CA LEU A 28 10.10 -14.82 4.19
C LEU A 28 11.58 -15.07 4.46
N PHE A 29 12.07 -16.30 4.25
CA PHE A 29 13.48 -16.62 4.39
C PHE A 29 14.34 -15.79 3.43
N PHE A 30 13.97 -15.74 2.15
CA PHE A 30 14.70 -14.94 1.16
C PHE A 30 14.60 -13.44 1.45
N LEU A 31 13.41 -12.94 1.84
CA LEU A 31 13.22 -11.54 2.24
C LEU A 31 14.14 -11.16 3.41
N ASN A 32 14.20 -11.99 4.45
CA ASN A 32 15.04 -11.75 5.63
C ASN A 32 16.53 -11.80 5.28
N THR A 33 16.95 -12.85 4.57
CA THR A 33 18.36 -13.03 4.16
C THR A 33 18.84 -11.84 3.35
N PHE A 34 17.98 -11.34 2.46
CA PHE A 34 18.27 -10.19 1.62
C PHE A 34 18.29 -8.87 2.39
N ASN A 35 17.33 -8.66 3.29
CA ASN A 35 17.35 -7.53 4.21
C ASN A 35 18.68 -7.47 4.99
N ASP A 36 19.15 -8.61 5.49
CA ASP A 36 20.42 -8.70 6.22
C ASP A 36 21.63 -8.41 5.31
N ALA A 37 21.62 -8.90 4.07
CA ALA A 37 22.69 -8.65 3.10
C ALA A 37 22.75 -7.19 2.61
N ALA A 38 21.59 -6.53 2.49
CA ALA A 38 21.50 -5.14 2.03
C ALA A 38 21.86 -4.13 3.14
N ARG A 39 21.72 -4.52 4.41
CA ARG A 39 22.04 -3.69 5.57
C ARG A 39 23.52 -3.77 5.91
N ARG A 40 24.16 -2.61 6.01
CA ARG A 40 25.53 -2.51 6.53
C ARG A 40 25.50 -2.29 8.04
N ARG A 41 26.58 -2.72 8.71
CA ARG A 41 26.74 -2.53 10.17
C ARG A 41 26.75 -1.06 10.59
N ASP A 42 27.15 -0.16 9.69
CA ASP A 42 27.17 1.29 9.90
C ASP A 42 25.80 1.97 9.76
N GLY A 43 24.73 1.20 9.49
CA GLY A 43 23.37 1.72 9.33
C GLY A 43 23.04 2.22 7.92
N THR A 44 23.97 2.14 6.97
CA THR A 44 23.71 2.44 5.55
C THR A 44 23.12 1.23 4.83
N ILE A 45 22.48 1.47 3.68
CA ILE A 45 21.81 0.46 2.87
C ILE A 45 22.46 0.39 1.50
N ASN A 46 22.78 -0.82 1.03
CA ASN A 46 23.30 -1.02 -0.33
C ASN A 46 22.15 -1.01 -1.34
N ARG A 47 21.74 0.21 -1.76
CA ARG A 47 20.70 0.42 -2.78
C ARG A 47 20.99 -0.29 -4.08
N ARG A 48 22.24 -0.35 -4.52
CA ARG A 48 22.59 -0.98 -5.80
C ARG A 48 22.37 -2.48 -5.78
N LEU A 49 22.72 -3.15 -4.68
CA LEU A 49 22.40 -4.57 -4.50
C LEU A 49 20.89 -4.79 -4.50
N PHE A 50 20.16 -3.87 -3.85
CA PHE A 50 18.70 -3.92 -3.82
C PHE A 50 18.08 -3.76 -5.22
N THR A 51 18.43 -2.67 -5.90
CA THR A 51 17.96 -2.35 -7.25
C THR A 51 18.36 -3.42 -8.25
N LEU A 52 19.57 -3.99 -8.18
CA LEU A 52 20.02 -5.01 -9.12
C LEU A 52 19.15 -6.27 -9.01
N LEU A 53 18.82 -6.71 -7.79
CA LEU A 53 17.94 -7.86 -7.57
C LEU A 53 16.47 -7.55 -7.89
N ASP A 54 16.00 -6.33 -7.64
CA ASP A 54 14.68 -5.86 -8.09
C ASP A 54 14.57 -5.80 -9.62
N SER A 55 15.65 -5.38 -10.29
CA SER A 55 15.74 -5.26 -11.75
C SER A 55 15.73 -6.61 -12.46
N PHE A 56 16.11 -7.71 -11.79
CA PHE A 56 16.05 -9.07 -12.34
C PHE A 56 14.64 -9.69 -12.38
N SER A 57 13.60 -8.86 -12.64
CA SER A 57 12.18 -9.22 -12.94
C SER A 57 11.14 -8.97 -11.84
N LEU A 58 11.42 -8.11 -10.84
CA LEU A 58 10.44 -7.78 -9.80
C LEU A 58 9.74 -6.44 -10.04
N LYS A 59 10.20 -5.58 -10.94
CA LYS A 59 9.49 -4.34 -11.30
C LYS A 59 8.50 -4.56 -12.44
N THR A 60 7.32 -3.96 -12.31
CA THR A 60 6.25 -4.01 -13.32
C THR A 60 6.08 -2.60 -13.91
N PRO A 61 6.15 -2.40 -15.23
CA PRO A 61 5.88 -1.10 -15.84
C PRO A 61 4.37 -0.76 -15.77
N PRO A 62 3.99 0.53 -15.83
CA PRO A 62 2.59 0.90 -15.99
C PRO A 62 2.08 0.38 -17.33
N ASN A 63 0.81 -0.02 -17.37
CA ASN A 63 0.18 -0.60 -18.55
C ASN A 63 -1.21 0.01 -18.79
N PRO A 64 -1.39 0.79 -19.87
CA PRO A 64 -2.67 1.37 -20.24
C PRO A 64 -3.64 0.33 -20.85
N LYS A 65 -3.13 -0.84 -21.26
CA LYS A 65 -3.98 -1.98 -21.64
C LYS A 65 -4.40 -2.73 -20.38
N PRO A 66 -5.69 -3.01 -20.17
CA PRO A 66 -6.16 -3.66 -18.95
C PRO A 66 -5.49 -5.02 -18.74
N ARG A 67 -4.84 -5.21 -17.58
CA ARG A 67 -4.37 -6.51 -17.10
C ARG A 67 -5.25 -6.92 -15.92
N TYR A 68 -5.95 -8.04 -16.07
CA TYR A 68 -7.00 -8.49 -15.13
C TYR A 68 -8.07 -7.43 -14.86
N GLY A 69 -8.45 -6.67 -15.89
CA GLY A 69 -9.47 -5.62 -15.77
C GLY A 69 -8.99 -4.34 -15.10
N VAL A 70 -7.68 -4.09 -14.99
CA VAL A 70 -7.13 -2.87 -14.36
C VAL A 70 -6.09 -2.23 -15.28
N LYS A 71 -6.26 -0.93 -15.58
CA LYS A 71 -5.27 -0.09 -16.24
C LYS A 71 -4.36 0.57 -15.20
N THR A 72 -3.15 0.89 -15.60
CA THR A 72 -2.15 1.48 -14.70
C THR A 72 -1.37 2.60 -15.35
N PHE A 73 -1.13 3.67 -14.61
CA PHE A 73 -0.43 4.88 -15.05
C PHE A 73 0.49 5.38 -13.93
N ASP A 74 1.66 5.89 -14.26
CA ASP A 74 2.54 6.54 -13.29
C ASP A 74 2.39 8.06 -13.43
N ILE A 75 2.02 8.73 -12.34
CA ILE A 75 1.75 10.17 -12.31
C ILE A 75 2.77 10.85 -11.41
N THR A 76 3.49 11.84 -11.96
CA THR A 76 4.48 12.61 -11.20
C THR A 76 3.80 13.72 -10.41
N VAL A 77 4.10 13.80 -9.12
CA VAL A 77 3.61 14.86 -8.22
C VAL A 77 4.67 15.93 -8.03
N ASP A 78 5.91 15.53 -7.76
CA ASP A 78 7.05 16.45 -7.61
C ASP A 78 8.33 15.80 -8.16
N PRO A 79 8.83 16.26 -9.32
CA PRO A 79 10.03 15.68 -9.94
C PRO A 79 11.30 15.93 -9.12
N SER A 80 11.37 17.00 -8.33
CA SER A 80 12.56 17.34 -7.53
C SER A 80 12.82 16.35 -6.40
N ARG A 81 11.76 15.70 -5.91
CA ARG A 81 11.80 14.68 -4.86
C ARG A 81 11.65 13.25 -5.39
N ASN A 82 11.50 13.10 -6.72
CA ASN A 82 11.06 11.83 -7.32
C ASN A 82 9.78 11.30 -6.66
N LEU A 83 8.85 12.21 -6.36
CA LEU A 83 7.55 11.89 -5.77
C LEU A 83 6.55 11.66 -6.90
N TRP A 84 6.05 10.43 -6.97
CA TRP A 84 5.07 10.00 -7.94
C TRP A 84 4.17 8.94 -7.30
N PHE A 85 3.09 8.58 -7.98
CA PHE A 85 2.28 7.43 -7.60
C PHE A 85 1.87 6.62 -8.82
N ARG A 86 1.61 5.34 -8.59
CA ARG A 86 0.93 4.51 -9.58
C ARG A 86 -0.56 4.56 -9.37
N LEU A 87 -1.28 5.03 -10.38
CA LEU A 87 -2.72 5.02 -10.47
C LEU A 87 -3.19 3.68 -11.04
N PHE A 88 -4.13 3.02 -10.37
CA PHE A 88 -4.80 1.81 -10.83
C PHE A 88 -6.28 2.13 -11.07
N VAL A 89 -6.72 1.98 -12.31
CA VAL A 89 -8.08 2.27 -12.75
C VAL A 89 -8.79 0.96 -13.11
N PRO A 90 -9.80 0.53 -12.34
CA PRO A 90 -10.58 -0.65 -12.67
C PRO A 90 -11.42 -0.38 -13.93
N CYS A 91 -11.45 -1.35 -14.83
CA CYS A 91 -12.26 -1.37 -16.03
C CYS A 91 -13.48 -2.26 -15.77
N HIS A 92 -14.49 -1.70 -15.12
CA HIS A 92 -15.82 -2.32 -15.08
C HIS A 92 -16.59 -1.92 -16.35
N PRO A 93 -17.53 -2.76 -16.85
CA PRO A 93 -18.40 -2.37 -17.94
C PRO A 93 -19.24 -1.17 -17.50
N GLN A 94 -19.03 -0.03 -18.17
CA GLN A 94 -19.73 1.22 -17.90
C GLN A 94 -21.22 1.02 -18.15
N SER A 95 -22.01 1.03 -17.08
CA SER A 95 -23.44 1.27 -17.17
C SER A 95 -23.68 2.78 -17.07
N GLU A 96 -24.76 3.29 -17.68
CA GLU A 96 -25.13 4.72 -17.58
C GLU A 96 -25.42 5.17 -16.13
N SER A 97 -25.53 4.23 -15.20
CA SER A 97 -25.66 4.43 -13.76
C SER A 97 -24.39 4.08 -12.98
N ASP A 98 -23.21 4.20 -13.58
CA ASP A 98 -21.96 3.73 -12.95
C ASP A 98 -21.74 4.43 -11.60
N PRO A 99 -21.68 3.67 -10.49
CA PRO A 99 -21.52 4.26 -9.18
C PRO A 99 -20.15 4.93 -9.08
N GLN A 100 -20.10 6.09 -8.44
CA GLN A 100 -18.85 6.74 -8.08
C GLN A 100 -17.96 5.78 -7.28
N LEU A 101 -16.71 5.64 -7.71
CA LEU A 101 -15.71 4.74 -7.15
C LEU A 101 -14.97 5.44 -6.00
N PRO A 102 -14.83 4.79 -4.84
CA PRO A 102 -13.96 5.30 -3.78
C PRO A 102 -12.50 5.34 -4.25
N VAL A 103 -11.73 6.22 -3.62
CA VAL A 103 -10.27 6.33 -3.84
C VAL A 103 -9.55 5.68 -2.67
N VAL A 104 -8.63 4.76 -2.95
CA VAL A 104 -7.75 4.15 -1.95
C VAL A 104 -6.34 4.67 -2.17
N VAL A 105 -5.82 5.46 -1.23
CA VAL A 105 -4.41 5.87 -1.23
C VAL A 105 -3.62 4.83 -0.43
N PHE A 106 -2.78 4.09 -1.14
CA PHE A 106 -2.02 2.97 -0.60
C PHE A 106 -0.54 3.33 -0.39
N PHE A 107 -0.05 3.05 0.80
CA PHE A 107 1.36 3.17 1.17
C PHE A 107 1.97 1.77 1.30
N HIS A 108 3.00 1.49 0.50
CA HIS A 108 3.67 0.20 0.56
C HIS A 108 4.48 0.04 1.85
N GLY A 109 4.67 -1.19 2.30
CA GLY A 109 5.59 -1.57 3.38
C GLY A 109 7.07 -1.56 2.97
N GLY A 110 7.90 -2.32 3.69
CA GLY A 110 9.36 -2.32 3.48
C GLY A 110 10.15 -1.55 4.53
N GLY A 111 9.59 -1.31 5.71
CA GLY A 111 10.31 -0.74 6.85
C GLY A 111 10.79 0.71 6.64
N PHE A 112 10.14 1.47 5.75
CA PHE A 112 10.58 2.78 5.24
C PHE A 112 11.88 2.75 4.43
N VAL A 113 12.45 1.57 4.22
CA VAL A 113 13.75 1.39 3.59
C VAL A 113 13.61 0.74 2.23
N TYR A 114 12.62 -0.10 1.99
CA TYR A 114 12.58 -0.95 0.80
C TYR A 114 11.28 -0.80 0.00
N LEU A 115 11.33 -1.34 -1.21
CA LEU A 115 10.18 -1.54 -2.10
C LEU A 115 9.64 -0.22 -2.67
N ALA A 116 8.67 -0.32 -3.58
CA ALA A 116 8.09 0.79 -4.31
C ALA A 116 6.74 0.37 -4.93
N PRO A 117 5.92 1.32 -5.43
CA PRO A 117 4.65 0.99 -6.11
C PRO A 117 4.81 0.10 -7.34
N ASP A 118 5.94 0.18 -8.04
CA ASP A 118 6.25 -0.63 -9.22
C ASP A 118 6.75 -2.04 -8.88
N PHE A 119 6.97 -2.35 -7.60
CA PHE A 119 7.35 -3.68 -7.17
C PHE A 119 6.17 -4.65 -7.37
N LYS A 120 6.42 -5.77 -8.04
CA LYS A 120 5.41 -6.72 -8.53
C LYS A 120 4.42 -7.17 -7.46
N ALA A 121 4.90 -7.42 -6.24
CA ALA A 121 4.01 -7.81 -5.16
C ALA A 121 3.01 -6.70 -4.80
N TYR A 122 3.46 -5.44 -4.78
CA TYR A 122 2.59 -4.29 -4.53
C TYR A 122 1.73 -3.92 -5.72
N ASP A 123 2.23 -4.05 -6.96
CA ASP A 123 1.42 -3.91 -8.17
C ASP A 123 0.27 -4.93 -8.19
N ASP A 124 0.55 -6.21 -7.92
CA ASP A 124 -0.45 -7.27 -7.89
C ASP A 124 -1.48 -7.07 -6.74
N VAL A 125 -1.05 -6.59 -5.55
CA VAL A 125 -1.95 -6.24 -4.44
C VAL A 125 -2.86 -5.05 -4.81
N CYS A 126 -2.31 -3.99 -5.38
CA CYS A 126 -3.10 -2.81 -5.77
C CYS A 126 -4.08 -3.12 -6.90
N ARG A 127 -3.70 -3.96 -7.89
CA ARG A 127 -4.64 -4.49 -8.89
C ARG A 127 -5.77 -5.28 -8.26
N ARG A 128 -5.47 -6.09 -7.23
CA ARG A 128 -6.49 -6.84 -6.50
C ARG A 128 -7.44 -5.90 -5.75
N PHE A 129 -6.93 -4.88 -5.06
CA PHE A 129 -7.79 -3.88 -4.42
C PHE A 129 -8.69 -3.17 -5.44
N ALA A 130 -8.13 -2.72 -6.56
CA ALA A 130 -8.91 -2.04 -7.60
C ALA A 130 -10.07 -2.91 -8.13
N ARG A 131 -9.84 -4.22 -8.27
CA ARG A 131 -10.83 -5.17 -8.81
C ARG A 131 -11.84 -5.70 -7.80
N GLU A 132 -11.41 -6.00 -6.57
CA GLU A 132 -12.25 -6.68 -5.58
C GLU A 132 -13.04 -5.70 -4.69
N ILE A 133 -12.57 -4.45 -4.55
CA ILE A 133 -13.25 -3.36 -3.80
C ILE A 133 -14.06 -2.43 -4.73
N PRO A 134 -14.00 -2.65 -6.05
CA PRO A 134 -14.21 -1.59 -7.07
C PRO A 134 -13.76 -0.19 -6.65
N ALA A 135 -12.45 0.05 -6.67
CA ALA A 135 -11.87 1.33 -6.24
C ALA A 135 -10.78 1.82 -7.20
N VAL A 136 -10.63 3.14 -7.28
CA VAL A 136 -9.42 3.75 -7.86
C VAL A 136 -8.32 3.67 -6.82
N VAL A 137 -7.17 3.09 -7.15
CA VAL A 137 -6.06 2.95 -6.18
C VAL A 137 -4.90 3.86 -6.58
N VAL A 138 -4.37 4.61 -5.62
CA VAL A 138 -3.21 5.49 -5.75
C VAL A 138 -2.09 4.93 -4.88
N SER A 139 -1.10 4.27 -5.46
CA SER A 139 0.02 3.67 -4.72
C SER A 139 1.23 4.61 -4.72
N VAL A 140 1.61 5.12 -3.54
CA VAL A 140 2.53 6.25 -3.39
C VAL A 140 4.00 5.82 -3.36
N ASN A 141 4.83 6.44 -4.20
CA ASN A 141 6.30 6.29 -4.16
C ASN A 141 6.91 7.34 -3.23
N TYR A 142 6.85 7.08 -1.93
CA TYR A 142 7.43 7.98 -0.91
C TYR A 142 8.95 7.79 -0.76
N ARG A 143 9.67 8.84 -0.33
CA ARG A 143 11.13 8.81 -0.15
C ARG A 143 11.56 7.81 0.92
N LEU A 144 12.65 7.08 0.70
CA LEU A 144 13.10 6.00 1.59
C LEU A 144 14.24 6.43 2.53
N ALA A 145 14.26 5.87 3.73
CA ALA A 145 15.36 5.94 4.68
C ALA A 145 16.46 4.93 4.29
N PRO A 146 17.75 5.19 4.59
CA PRO A 146 18.27 6.22 5.49
C PRO A 146 18.52 7.59 4.85
N GLU A 147 18.46 7.72 3.52
CA GLU A 147 18.77 8.94 2.77
C GLU A 147 17.76 10.06 3.08
N HIS A 148 16.50 9.68 3.23
CA HIS A 148 15.42 10.57 3.66
C HIS A 148 14.79 10.01 4.93
N ARG A 149 15.22 10.55 6.07
CA ARG A 149 14.70 10.15 7.39
C ARG A 149 13.37 10.85 7.68
N TYR A 150 12.75 10.49 8.80
CA TYR A 150 11.62 11.22 9.36
C TYR A 150 11.87 12.75 9.32
N PRO A 151 10.92 13.58 8.87
CA PRO A 151 9.53 13.26 8.51
C PRO A 151 9.25 13.04 7.01
N ALA A 152 10.26 12.82 6.16
CA ALA A 152 10.12 12.87 4.70
C ALA A 152 8.97 12.04 4.11
N GLN A 153 8.79 10.80 4.60
CA GLN A 153 7.72 9.90 4.14
C GLN A 153 6.33 10.45 4.38
N TYR A 154 6.14 11.08 5.55
CA TYR A 154 4.88 11.64 6.02
C TYR A 154 4.52 12.91 5.25
N GLU A 155 5.53 13.72 4.91
CA GLU A 155 5.37 14.86 4.01
C GLU A 155 4.96 14.40 2.62
N ASP A 156 5.62 13.37 2.07
CA ASP A 156 5.31 12.85 0.75
C ASP A 156 3.88 12.29 0.68
N GLY A 157 3.46 11.52 1.68
CA GLY A 157 2.09 11.01 1.74
C GLY A 157 1.04 12.12 1.86
N PHE A 158 1.32 13.16 2.64
CA PHE A 158 0.45 14.34 2.75
C PHE A 158 0.39 15.13 1.44
N ASP A 159 1.54 15.33 0.79
CA ASP A 159 1.65 16.10 -0.45
C ASP A 159 0.95 15.40 -1.63
N VAL A 160 0.96 14.06 -1.68
CA VAL A 160 0.16 13.32 -2.65
C VAL A 160 -1.33 13.59 -2.43
N LEU A 161 -1.83 13.57 -1.20
CA LEU A 161 -3.25 13.85 -0.93
C LEU A 161 -3.62 15.29 -1.30
N LYS A 162 -2.74 16.25 -1.01
CA LYS A 162 -2.89 17.63 -1.42
C LYS A 162 -2.93 17.76 -2.95
N PHE A 163 -2.03 17.06 -3.65
CA PHE A 163 -2.02 17.02 -5.11
C PHE A 163 -3.32 16.43 -5.67
N LEU A 164 -3.86 15.36 -5.09
CA LEU A 164 -5.14 14.78 -5.52
C LEU A 164 -6.31 15.75 -5.31
N ASP A 165 -6.32 16.51 -4.22
CA ASP A 165 -7.34 17.53 -3.94
C ASP A 165 -7.29 18.69 -4.95
N GLU A 166 -6.08 19.19 -5.23
CA GLU A 166 -5.86 20.33 -6.13
C GLU A 166 -5.97 19.96 -7.62
N GLN A 167 -5.62 18.72 -7.98
CA GLN A 167 -5.55 18.23 -9.37
C GLN A 167 -6.54 17.09 -9.63
N SER A 168 -7.74 17.15 -9.04
CA SER A 168 -8.73 16.05 -9.08
C SER A 168 -9.04 15.48 -10.48
N HIS A 169 -8.92 16.30 -11.54
CA HIS A 169 -9.09 15.92 -12.93
C HIS A 169 -8.09 14.85 -13.45
N ILE A 170 -7.01 14.58 -12.73
CA ILE A 170 -6.05 13.53 -13.06
C ILE A 170 -6.59 12.12 -12.75
N LEU A 171 -7.61 12.03 -11.89
CA LEU A 171 -8.33 10.80 -11.60
C LEU A 171 -9.43 10.58 -12.65
N PRO A 172 -9.90 9.33 -12.87
CA PRO A 172 -11.02 9.10 -13.77
C PRO A 172 -12.28 9.83 -13.26
N GLU A 173 -13.16 10.24 -14.18
CA GLU A 173 -14.35 11.07 -13.86
C GLU A 173 -15.27 10.46 -12.80
N ASN A 174 -15.30 9.13 -12.69
CA ASN A 174 -16.10 8.42 -11.69
C ASN A 174 -15.38 8.23 -10.34
N ALA A 175 -14.17 8.77 -10.14
CA ALA A 175 -13.49 8.75 -8.84
C ALA A 175 -14.11 9.77 -7.88
N ASP A 176 -14.41 9.35 -6.66
CA ASP A 176 -14.98 10.20 -5.62
C ASP A 176 -14.00 10.35 -4.44
N LEU A 177 -13.34 11.51 -4.39
CA LEU A 177 -12.41 11.90 -3.34
C LEU A 177 -13.09 12.18 -2.00
N SER A 178 -14.41 12.35 -1.97
CA SER A 178 -15.17 12.42 -0.70
C SER A 178 -15.30 11.05 -0.02
N ARG A 179 -14.95 9.97 -0.74
CA ARG A 179 -14.84 8.58 -0.26
C ARG A 179 -13.40 8.10 -0.38
N CYS A 180 -12.48 8.83 0.25
CA CYS A 180 -11.05 8.53 0.24
C CYS A 180 -10.64 7.71 1.47
N PHE A 181 -9.94 6.59 1.25
CA PHE A 181 -9.45 5.69 2.27
C PHE A 181 -7.92 5.61 2.22
N LEU A 182 -7.26 5.76 3.36
CA LEU A 182 -5.83 5.57 3.48
C LEU A 182 -5.53 4.15 3.97
N ALA A 183 -4.66 3.45 3.26
CA ALA A 183 -4.30 2.07 3.57
C ALA A 183 -2.80 1.83 3.41
N GLY A 184 -2.29 0.78 4.05
CA GLY A 184 -0.91 0.35 3.89
C GLY A 184 -0.56 -0.85 4.76
N ASP A 185 0.52 -1.56 4.42
CA ASP A 185 1.05 -2.68 5.18
C ASP A 185 2.37 -2.32 5.86
N SER A 186 2.68 -2.95 7.00
CA SER A 186 3.95 -2.73 7.71
C SER A 186 4.21 -1.24 7.97
N ALA A 187 5.33 -0.70 7.52
CA ALA A 187 5.66 0.73 7.57
C ALA A 187 4.62 1.63 6.87
N GLY A 188 4.01 1.15 5.77
CA GLY A 188 2.95 1.87 5.07
C GLY A 188 1.67 2.01 5.91
N GLY A 189 1.37 1.05 6.78
CA GLY A 189 0.26 1.16 7.74
C GLY A 189 0.50 2.24 8.79
N ASN A 190 1.75 2.39 9.26
CA ASN A 190 2.13 3.50 10.12
C ASN A 190 1.97 4.85 9.38
N LEU A 191 2.41 4.91 8.12
CA LEU A 191 2.26 6.10 7.28
C LEU A 191 0.80 6.48 7.09
N ALA A 192 -0.07 5.51 6.74
CA ALA A 192 -1.50 5.70 6.60
C ALA A 192 -2.11 6.35 7.86
N HIS A 193 -1.80 5.80 9.04
CA HIS A 193 -2.30 6.34 10.31
C HIS A 193 -1.91 7.81 10.54
N HIS A 194 -0.62 8.13 10.43
CA HIS A 194 -0.12 9.47 10.73
C HIS A 194 -0.54 10.50 9.68
N VAL A 195 -0.59 10.11 8.40
CA VAL A 195 -1.06 10.99 7.32
C VAL A 195 -2.55 11.26 7.50
N THR A 196 -3.37 10.24 7.81
CA THR A 196 -4.81 10.47 8.09
C THR A 196 -5.01 11.48 9.21
N LYS A 197 -4.28 11.34 10.33
CA LYS A 197 -4.35 12.30 11.44
C LYS A 197 -4.09 13.73 10.96
N ARG A 198 -3.02 13.94 10.20
CA ARG A 198 -2.65 15.27 9.67
C ARG A 198 -3.68 15.81 8.69
N VAL A 199 -4.30 14.94 7.88
CA VAL A 199 -5.34 15.32 6.92
C VAL A 199 -6.60 15.78 7.65
N CYS A 200 -7.02 15.07 8.70
CA CYS A 200 -8.17 15.46 9.52
C CYS A 200 -7.99 16.81 10.23
N GLU A 201 -6.74 17.21 10.50
CA GLU A 201 -6.39 18.51 11.10
C GLU A 201 -6.23 19.63 10.04
N SER A 202 -6.29 19.31 8.75
CA SER A 202 -6.06 20.24 7.63
C SER A 202 -7.35 20.52 6.85
N LYS A 203 -7.37 21.60 6.05
CA LYS A 203 -8.49 21.94 5.16
C LYS A 203 -8.25 21.38 3.76
N PHE A 204 -9.17 20.53 3.31
CA PHE A 204 -9.24 19.97 1.95
C PHE A 204 -10.58 20.36 1.30
N THR A 205 -10.59 20.54 -0.02
CA THR A 205 -11.76 21.03 -0.77
C THR A 205 -12.67 19.89 -1.21
N HIS A 206 -12.08 18.83 -1.75
CA HIS A 206 -12.76 17.68 -2.32
C HIS A 206 -12.51 16.40 -1.49
N LEU A 207 -11.35 16.30 -0.86
CA LEU A 207 -10.90 15.11 -0.17
C LEU A 207 -11.48 15.01 1.25
N LYS A 208 -12.11 13.86 1.55
CA LYS A 208 -12.47 13.46 2.91
C LYS A 208 -11.85 12.10 3.20
N ALA A 209 -10.89 12.08 4.11
CA ALA A 209 -10.19 10.85 4.50
C ALA A 209 -10.93 10.15 5.64
N SER A 210 -11.20 8.85 5.46
CA SER A 210 -11.62 7.93 6.53
C SER A 210 -10.59 6.81 6.72
N HIS A 211 -10.43 6.34 7.96
CA HIS A 211 -9.55 5.23 8.33
C HIS A 211 -10.33 3.95 8.61
#